data_AF-A0A3S3UJW2-F1
#
_entry.id   AF-A0A3S3UJW2-F1
#
_cell.length_a   1.000
_cell.length_b   1.000
_cell.length_c   1.000
_cell.angle_alpha   90.00
_cell.angle_beta   90.00
_cell.angle_gamma   90.00
#
_symmetry.space_group_name_H-M   'P 1'
#
loop_
_entity.id
_entity.type
_entity.pdbx_description
1 polymer ?
#
loop_
_entity_poly.entity_id
_entity_poly.type
_entity_poly.pdbx_seq_one_letter_code
_entity_poly.pdbx_strand_id
1 'polypeptide(L)'
;MKKQALLYNMYFKAEERFLNHPVVPGFEPDIIIEFIQSGLNLASYYCRHSPNCNPLLQELFLRRVFFHLIDTIDHKGHSRIFRRICIDHLHCPLLALKKYYGNSDEGKRQLQSLQRNLLQIHHTSGL
;
A
#
# COMPACT_ATOMS: atom_id res chain seq x y z
N MET A 1 18.18 7.73 -14.34
CA MET A 1 16.96 8.46 -14.78
C MET A 1 15.90 7.56 -15.42
N LYS A 2 16.19 6.79 -16.49
CA LYS A 2 15.16 5.97 -17.19
C LYS A 2 14.38 4.99 -16.28
N LYS A 3 15.07 4.29 -15.37
CA LYS A 3 14.44 3.33 -14.44
C LYS A 3 13.52 4.00 -13.42
N GLN A 4 13.92 5.15 -12.86
CA GLN A 4 13.10 5.90 -11.90
C GLN A 4 11.80 6.38 -12.56
N ALA A 5 11.91 7.03 -13.72
CA ALA A 5 10.74 7.51 -14.46
C ALA A 5 9.76 6.37 -14.80
N LEU A 6 10.28 5.19 -15.17
CA LEU A 6 9.46 4.00 -15.40
C LEU A 6 8.72 3.55 -14.14
N LEU A 7 9.40 3.45 -13.00
CA LEU A 7 8.77 3.05 -11.72
C LEU A 7 7.67 4.02 -11.30
N TYR A 8 7.90 5.32 -11.42
CA TYR A 8 6.86 6.33 -11.16
C TYR A 8 5.68 6.22 -12.13
N ASN A 9 5.95 6.02 -13.41
CA ASN A 9 4.88 5.88 -14.41
C ASN A 9 4.02 4.65 -14.13
N MET A 10 4.63 3.51 -13.79
CA MET A 10 3.90 2.30 -13.41
C MET A 10 3.08 2.51 -12.14
N TYR A 11 3.67 3.12 -11.11
CA TYR A 11 2.98 3.39 -9.85
C TYR A 11 1.76 4.28 -10.03
N PHE A 12 1.91 5.45 -10.66
CA PHE A 12 0.81 6.40 -10.79
C PHE A 12 -0.30 5.91 -11.72
N LYS A 13 0.03 5.14 -12.77
CA LYS A 13 -0.99 4.49 -13.61
C LYS A 13 -1.78 3.42 -12.84
N ALA A 14 -1.09 2.62 -12.02
CA ALA A 14 -1.75 1.59 -11.22
C ALA A 14 -2.61 2.23 -10.10
N GLU A 15 -2.12 3.30 -9.47
CA GLU A 15 -2.86 4.08 -8.49
C GLU A 15 -4.13 4.70 -9.10
N GLU A 16 -4.03 5.31 -10.27
CA GLU A 16 -5.19 5.86 -10.99
C GLU A 16 -6.25 4.77 -11.26
N ARG A 17 -5.84 3.58 -11.75
CA ARG A 17 -6.78 2.46 -11.96
C ARG A 17 -7.39 1.95 -10.67
N PHE A 18 -6.62 1.91 -9.58
CA PHE A 18 -7.09 1.48 -8.27
C PHE A 18 -8.14 2.44 -7.70
N LEU A 19 -7.96 3.74 -7.89
CA LEU A 19 -8.87 4.77 -7.37
C LEU A 19 -10.12 4.97 -8.23
N ASN A 20 -10.04 4.69 -9.53
CA ASN A 20 -11.14 4.91 -10.46
C ASN A 20 -12.15 3.75 -10.45
N HIS A 21 -13.36 4.04 -9.96
CA HIS A 21 -14.52 3.13 -10.01
C HIS A 21 -15.57 3.60 -11.04
N PRO A 22 -16.34 2.68 -11.66
CA PRO A 22 -16.41 1.24 -11.37
C PRO A 22 -15.32 0.42 -12.07
N VAL A 23 -14.82 -0.59 -11.36
CA VAL A 23 -13.91 -1.61 -11.89
C VAL A 23 -14.72 -2.63 -12.69
N VAL A 24 -14.16 -3.10 -13.81
CA VAL A 24 -14.75 -4.18 -14.61
C VAL A 24 -14.75 -5.47 -13.77
N PRO A 25 -15.91 -6.12 -13.54
CA PRO A 25 -15.98 -7.35 -12.76
C PRO A 25 -15.05 -8.44 -13.30
N GLY A 26 -14.30 -9.09 -12.43
CA GLY A 26 -13.28 -10.10 -12.76
C GLY A 26 -11.85 -9.57 -12.85
N PHE A 27 -11.67 -8.25 -12.98
CA PHE A 27 -10.35 -7.61 -13.05
C PHE A 27 -9.90 -6.95 -11.73
N GLU A 28 -10.71 -7.08 -10.66
CA GLU A 28 -10.35 -6.59 -9.33
C GLU A 28 -8.98 -7.08 -8.84
N PRO A 29 -8.63 -8.38 -8.95
CA PRO A 29 -7.34 -8.86 -8.50
C PRO A 29 -6.18 -8.20 -9.23
N ASP A 30 -6.27 -8.06 -10.55
CA ASP A 30 -5.18 -7.51 -11.37
C ASP A 30 -4.90 -6.06 -11.01
N ILE A 31 -5.94 -5.24 -10.86
CA ILE A 31 -5.81 -3.82 -10.48
C ILE A 31 -5.18 -3.68 -9.09
N ILE A 32 -5.65 -4.46 -8.12
CA ILE A 32 -5.16 -4.40 -6.74
C ILE A 32 -3.71 -4.88 -6.67
N ILE A 33 -3.39 -6.01 -7.30
CA ILE A 33 -2.04 -6.59 -7.30
C ILE A 33 -1.06 -5.66 -8.03
N GLU A 34 -1.44 -5.09 -9.18
CA GLU A 34 -0.60 -4.16 -9.94
C GLU A 34 -0.27 -2.90 -9.11
N PHE A 35 -1.27 -2.34 -8.41
CA PHE A 35 -1.07 -1.20 -7.52
C PHE A 35 -0.12 -1.53 -6.36
N ILE A 36 -0.35 -2.64 -5.67
CA ILE A 36 0.51 -3.05 -4.55
C ILE A 36 1.94 -3.30 -5.04
N GLN A 37 2.12 -4.07 -6.10
CA GLN A 37 3.44 -4.42 -6.62
C GLN A 37 4.19 -3.18 -7.12
N SER A 38 3.54 -2.30 -7.87
CA SER A 38 4.17 -1.07 -8.36
C SER A 38 4.63 -0.16 -7.22
N GLY A 39 3.83 -0.01 -6.15
CA GLY A 39 4.19 0.76 -4.97
C GLY A 39 5.32 0.13 -4.16
N LEU A 40 5.31 -1.19 -3.96
CA LEU A 40 6.40 -1.91 -3.29
C LEU A 40 7.71 -1.86 -4.09
N ASN A 41 7.63 -1.94 -5.42
CA ASN A 41 8.79 -1.82 -6.31
C ASN A 41 9.39 -0.41 -6.25
N LEU A 42 8.54 0.63 -6.25
CA LEU A 42 8.99 2.02 -6.13
C LEU A 42 9.58 2.31 -4.74
N ALA A 43 8.99 1.79 -3.66
CA ALA A 43 9.57 1.87 -2.33
C ALA A 43 10.93 1.17 -2.25
N SER A 44 11.06 -0.01 -2.87
CA SER A 44 12.30 -0.79 -2.88
C SER A 44 13.43 -0.10 -3.63
N TYR A 45 13.11 0.73 -4.63
CA TYR A 45 14.09 1.58 -5.32
C TYR A 45 14.80 2.56 -4.37
N TYR A 46 14.13 2.97 -3.30
CA TYR A 46 14.63 3.91 -2.28
C TYR A 46 15.23 3.24 -1.04
N CYS A 47 15.37 1.91 -1.03
CA CYS A 47 15.83 1.18 0.15
C CYS A 47 17.27 1.51 0.56
N ARG A 48 17.63 1.19 1.81
CA ARG A 48 18.93 1.53 2.43
C ARG A 48 20.17 1.04 1.68
N HIS A 49 20.03 -0.04 0.91
CA HIS A 49 21.12 -0.65 0.13
C HIS A 49 21.11 -0.20 -1.34
N SER A 50 20.18 0.66 -1.74
CA SER A 50 20.10 1.20 -3.09
C SER A 50 21.02 2.42 -3.23
N PRO A 51 21.66 2.62 -4.40
CA PRO A 51 22.38 3.87 -4.69
C PRO A 51 21.45 5.11 -4.70
N ASN A 52 20.13 4.90 -4.72
CA ASN A 52 19.12 5.96 -4.65
C ASN A 52 18.44 5.99 -3.27
N CYS A 53 19.12 5.55 -2.21
CA CYS A 53 18.57 5.49 -0.85
C CYS A 53 17.87 6.81 -0.46
N ASN A 54 16.60 6.71 -0.10
CA ASN A 54 15.83 7.81 0.46
C ASN A 54 14.76 7.24 1.41
N PRO A 55 15.04 7.17 2.71
CA PRO A 55 14.12 6.57 3.68
C PRO A 55 12.72 7.23 3.67
N LEU A 56 12.66 8.54 3.51
CA LEU A 56 11.38 9.28 3.47
C LEU A 56 10.53 8.86 2.28
N LEU A 57 11.13 8.73 1.09
CA LEU A 57 10.40 8.26 -0.10
C LEU A 57 10.04 6.78 0.02
N GLN A 58 10.92 5.95 0.58
CA GLN A 58 10.59 4.55 0.87
C GLN A 58 9.36 4.47 1.77
N GLU A 59 9.35 5.19 2.89
CA GLU A 59 8.22 5.23 3.83
C GLU A 59 6.95 5.75 3.17
N LEU A 60 7.06 6.85 2.42
CA LEU A 60 5.93 7.49 1.75
C LEU A 60 5.17 6.49 0.87
N PHE A 61 5.87 5.77 -0.01
CA PHE A 61 5.21 4.82 -0.92
C PHE A 61 4.67 3.58 -0.19
N LEU A 62 5.36 3.09 0.84
CA LEU A 62 4.84 1.98 1.65
C LEU A 62 3.55 2.37 2.38
N ARG A 63 3.53 3.56 2.99
CA ARG A 63 2.35 4.08 3.71
C ARG A 63 1.21 4.36 2.75
N ARG A 64 1.49 4.89 1.56
CA ARG A 64 0.46 5.24 0.57
C ARG A 64 -0.28 4.00 0.06
N VAL A 65 0.43 2.93 -0.30
CA VAL A 65 -0.20 1.65 -0.65
C VAL A 65 -1.05 1.14 0.52
N PHE A 66 -0.47 1.14 1.73
CA PHE A 66 -1.16 0.66 2.91
C PHE A 66 -2.46 1.42 3.20
N PHE A 67 -2.43 2.75 3.21
CA PHE A 67 -3.61 3.57 3.51
C PHE A 67 -4.66 3.48 2.40
N HIS A 68 -4.27 3.46 1.13
CA HIS A 68 -5.25 3.28 0.04
C HIS A 68 -6.00 1.95 0.15
N LEU A 69 -5.32 0.85 0.48
CA LEU A 69 -6.01 -0.43 0.75
C LEU A 69 -6.99 -0.30 1.91
N ILE A 70 -6.59 0.38 2.99
CA ILE A 70 -7.41 0.54 4.18
C ILE A 70 -8.66 1.38 3.92
N ASP A 71 -8.49 2.52 3.25
CA ASP A 71 -9.60 3.41 2.90
C ASP A 71 -10.60 2.66 2.01
N THR A 72 -10.11 1.88 1.04
CA THR A 72 -10.95 1.02 0.20
C THR A 72 -11.69 -0.06 1.01
N ILE A 73 -11.03 -0.68 2.00
CA ILE A 73 -11.66 -1.70 2.85
C ILE A 73 -12.82 -1.13 3.66
N ASP A 74 -12.69 0.11 4.16
CA ASP A 74 -13.74 0.78 4.95
C ASP A 74 -14.86 1.37 4.07
N HIS A 75 -14.55 1.72 2.83
CA HIS A 75 -15.51 2.40 1.96
C HIS A 75 -16.64 1.47 1.49
N LYS A 76 -17.82 1.65 2.10
CA LYS A 76 -19.05 0.84 1.88
C LYS A 76 -19.58 0.85 0.45
N GLY A 77 -19.21 1.85 -0.36
CA GLY A 77 -19.60 1.93 -1.78
C GLY A 77 -18.78 1.05 -2.72
N HIS A 78 -17.66 0.45 -2.28
CA HIS A 78 -16.89 -0.47 -3.12
C HIS A 78 -17.49 -1.87 -3.11
N SER A 79 -17.25 -2.62 -4.20
CA SER A 79 -17.72 -4.00 -4.29
C SER A 79 -17.15 -4.85 -3.16
N ARG A 80 -17.97 -5.79 -2.64
CA ARG A 80 -17.54 -6.70 -1.58
C ARG A 80 -16.30 -7.51 -1.98
N ILE A 81 -16.20 -7.87 -3.26
CA ILE A 81 -15.07 -8.61 -3.82
C ILE A 81 -13.80 -7.74 -3.77
N PHE A 82 -13.86 -6.49 -4.25
CA PHE A 82 -12.72 -5.57 -4.25
C PHE A 82 -12.21 -5.33 -2.83
N ARG A 83 -13.13 -5.07 -1.89
CA ARG A 83 -12.81 -4.94 -0.45
C ARG A 83 -12.14 -6.19 0.10
N ARG A 84 -12.66 -7.38 -0.22
CA ARG A 84 -12.11 -8.65 0.27
C ARG A 84 -10.69 -8.89 -0.24
N ILE A 85 -10.44 -8.65 -1.52
CA ILE A 85 -9.11 -8.82 -2.11
C ILE A 85 -8.11 -7.84 -1.48
N CYS A 86 -8.53 -6.60 -1.21
CA CYS A 86 -7.70 -5.62 -0.49
C CYS A 86 -7.32 -6.12 0.91
N ILE A 87 -8.27 -6.72 1.67
CA ILE A 87 -7.98 -7.33 2.98
C ILE A 87 -6.97 -8.46 2.83
N ASP A 88 -7.18 -9.36 1.87
CA ASP A 88 -6.32 -10.53 1.68
C ASP A 88 -4.88 -10.12 1.32
N HIS A 89 -4.67 -8.98 0.64
CA HIS A 89 -3.33 -8.48 0.26
C HIS A 89 -2.75 -7.41 1.20
N LEU A 90 -3.49 -6.98 2.22
CA LEU A 90 -3.05 -5.96 3.19
C LEU A 90 -1.76 -6.34 3.94
N HIS A 91 -1.52 -7.65 4.08
CA HIS A 91 -0.31 -8.17 4.71
C HIS A 91 0.97 -7.77 3.95
N CYS A 92 0.92 -7.58 2.62
CA CYS A 92 2.09 -7.23 1.82
C CYS A 92 2.72 -5.88 2.22
N PRO A 93 1.99 -4.73 2.17
CA PRO A 93 2.56 -3.46 2.62
C PRO A 93 2.82 -3.44 4.13
N LEU A 94 2.04 -4.17 4.94
CA LEU A 94 2.28 -4.25 6.39
C LEU A 94 3.63 -4.91 6.72
N LEU A 95 3.97 -6.02 6.05
CA LEU A 95 5.27 -6.68 6.23
C LEU A 95 6.43 -5.77 5.77
N ALA A 96 6.24 -5.04 4.66
CA ALA A 96 7.23 -4.09 4.17
C ALA A 96 7.44 -2.92 5.16
N LEU A 97 6.37 -2.36 5.73
CA LEU A 97 6.43 -1.34 6.78
C LEU A 97 7.09 -1.88 8.06
N LYS A 98 6.77 -3.11 8.49
CA LYS A 98 7.44 -3.78 9.61
C LYS A 98 8.95 -3.87 9.39
N LYS A 99 9.37 -4.26 8.19
CA LYS A 99 10.79 -4.34 7.82
C LYS A 99 11.46 -2.96 7.80
N TYR A 100 10.76 -1.94 7.33
CA TYR A 100 11.25 -0.55 7.31
C TYR A 100 11.46 0.00 8.74
N TYR A 101 10.48 -0.19 9.62
CA TYR A 101 10.49 0.34 10.98
C TYR A 101 11.27 -0.51 12.01
N GLY A 102 11.52 -1.79 11.70
CA GLY A 102 11.97 -2.78 12.69
C GLY A 102 13.34 -2.51 13.36
N ASN A 103 14.13 -1.58 12.83
CA ASN A 103 15.50 -1.33 13.31
C ASN A 103 15.60 -0.19 14.34
N SER A 104 14.50 0.49 14.71
CA SER A 104 14.53 1.56 15.72
C SER A 104 13.33 1.52 16.65
N ASP A 105 13.51 1.94 17.90
CA ASP A 105 12.41 2.01 18.88
C ASP A 105 11.39 3.09 18.52
N GLU A 106 11.81 4.13 17.80
CA GLU A 106 10.91 5.10 17.17
C GLU A 106 10.07 4.44 16.06
N GLY A 107 10.69 3.66 15.17
CA GLY A 107 9.97 2.93 14.13
C GLY A 107 8.95 1.95 14.70
N LYS A 108 9.31 1.22 15.77
CA LYS A 108 8.35 0.35 16.46
C LYS A 108 7.13 1.11 16.99
N ARG A 109 7.31 2.33 17.54
CA ARG A 109 6.19 3.18 17.98
C ARG A 109 5.32 3.62 16.81
N GLN A 110 5.91 4.01 15.68
CA GLN A 110 5.16 4.38 14.48
C GLN A 110 4.37 3.20 13.90
N LEU A 111 4.97 2.01 13.88
CA LEU A 111 4.29 0.78 13.49
C LEU A 111 3.11 0.46 14.43
N GLN A 112 3.29 0.57 15.75
CA GLN A 112 2.20 0.37 16.70
C GLN A 112 1.07 1.38 16.48
N SER A 113 1.39 2.64 16.17
CA SER A 113 0.38 3.64 15.82
C SER A 113 -0.41 3.24 14.58
N LEU A 114 0.26 2.75 13.54
CA LEU A 114 -0.39 2.26 12.31
C LEU A 114 -1.29 1.04 12.59
N GLN A 115 -0.84 0.12 13.46
CA GLN A 115 -1.63 -1.03 13.88
C GLN A 115 -2.86 -0.67 14.73
N ARG A 116 -2.79 0.39 15.55
CA ARG A 116 -3.96 0.89 16.28
C ARG A 116 -5.00 1.48 15.33
N ASN A 117 -4.57 2.23 14.31
CA ASN A 117 -5.47 2.78 13.30
C ASN A 117 -6.19 1.65 12.53
N LEU A 118 -5.47 0.58 12.18
CA LEU A 118 -6.06 -0.64 11.61
C LEU A 118 -7.17 -1.24 12.47
N LEU A 119 -6.90 -1.44 13.77
CA LEU A 119 -7.87 -2.03 14.69
C LEU A 119 -9.12 -1.16 14.81
N GLN A 120 -8.94 0.16 14.90
CA GLN A 120 -10.07 1.09 14.96
C GLN A 120 -10.96 0.98 13.72
N ILE A 121 -10.36 0.88 12.53
CA ILE A 121 -11.09 0.72 11.27
C ILE A 121 -11.83 -0.61 11.25
N HIS A 122 -11.17 -1.72 11.62
CA HIS A 122 -11.85 -3.02 11.76
C HIS A 122 -13.06 -2.98 12.70
N HIS A 123 -12.97 -2.25 13.82
CA HIS A 123 -14.08 -2.10 14.76
C HIS A 123 -15.23 -1.23 14.22
N THR A 124 -14.95 -0.24 13.35
CA THR A 124 -15.98 0.63 12.75
C THR A 124 -16.57 0.09 11.45
N SER A 125 -15.81 -0.69 10.68
CA SER A 125 -16.23 -1.21 9.37
C SER A 125 -17.25 -2.34 9.45
N GLY A 126 -17.53 -2.88 10.65
CA GLY A 126 -18.61 -3.86 10.89
C GLY A 126 -18.55 -5.08 9.97
N LEU A 127 -17.34 -5.62 9.75
CA LEU A 127 -17.13 -6.93 9.13
C LEU A 127 -17.09 -8.02 10.20
#